data_AF-A0A2G5R028-F1
#
_entry.id   AF-A0A2G5R028-F1
#
_cell.length_a   1.000
_cell.length_b   1.000
_cell.length_c   1.000
_cell.angle_alpha   90.00
_cell.angle_beta   90.00
_cell.angle_gamma   90.00
#
_symmetry.space_group_name_H-M   'P 1'
#
loop_
_entity.id
_entity.type
_entity.pdbx_description
1 polymer ?
#
loop_
_entity_poly.entity_id
_entity_poly.type
_entity_poly.pdbx_seq_one_letter_code
_entity_poly.pdbx_strand_id
1 'polypeptide(L)'
;MLELRPNCECCDRDLPPASPEARICTFEHTFCSTCAELRFDETCPDCGGGLVARPIRPEAQLHRFPASLRRVIKAHRPATVRTPQREPERPTGWV
;
A
#
# COMPACT_ATOMS: atom_id res chain seq x y z
N MET A 1 -4.75 8.36 -17.80
CA MET A 1 -5.46 8.66 -16.54
C MET A 1 -5.24 7.46 -15.63
N LEU A 2 -5.01 7.70 -14.33
CA LEU A 2 -4.70 6.63 -13.37
C LEU A 2 -5.77 5.53 -13.40
N GLU A 3 -5.37 4.27 -13.48
CA GLU A 3 -6.28 3.12 -13.61
C GLU A 3 -7.10 2.88 -12.33
N LEU A 4 -6.57 3.23 -11.15
CA LEU A 4 -7.16 2.93 -9.83
C LEU A 4 -7.46 1.44 -9.65
N ARG A 5 -6.42 0.60 -9.58
CA ARG A 5 -6.57 -0.85 -9.38
C ARG A 5 -7.36 -1.17 -8.11
N PRO A 6 -8.30 -2.11 -8.14
CA PRO A 6 -9.25 -2.31 -7.05
C PRO A 6 -8.69 -3.17 -5.91
N ASN A 7 -7.44 -3.62 -5.98
CA ASN A 7 -6.86 -4.56 -5.03
C ASN A 7 -5.38 -4.29 -4.73
N CYS A 8 -4.88 -4.86 -3.63
CA CYS A 8 -3.47 -4.91 -3.29
C CYS A 8 -2.76 -6.00 -4.12
N GLU A 9 -1.67 -5.64 -4.79
CA GLU A 9 -0.91 -6.59 -5.63
C GLU A 9 -0.21 -7.70 -4.84
N CYS A 10 -0.07 -7.54 -3.52
CA CYS A 10 0.61 -8.49 -2.64
C CYS A 10 -0.32 -9.43 -1.87
N CYS A 11 -1.41 -8.92 -1.30
CA CYS A 11 -2.30 -9.71 -0.44
C CYS A 11 -3.73 -9.82 -0.98
N ASP A 12 -4.00 -9.26 -2.16
CA ASP A 12 -5.31 -9.25 -2.82
C ASP A 12 -6.45 -8.61 -2.00
N ARG A 13 -6.13 -7.82 -0.96
CA ARG A 13 -7.14 -7.05 -0.23
C ARG A 13 -7.79 -6.00 -1.13
N ASP A 14 -9.11 -5.83 -1.01
CA ASP A 14 -9.85 -4.80 -1.74
C ASP A 14 -9.43 -3.39 -1.34
N LEU A 15 -9.21 -2.56 -2.36
CA LEU A 15 -8.81 -1.16 -2.27
C LEU A 15 -9.72 -0.33 -3.18
N PRO A 16 -10.94 0.00 -2.74
CA PRO A 16 -11.88 0.78 -3.53
C PRO A 16 -11.32 2.17 -3.88
N PRO A 17 -11.84 2.84 -4.92
CA PRO A 17 -11.31 4.13 -5.41
C PRO A 17 -11.19 5.23 -4.34
N ALA A 18 -12.06 5.19 -3.32
CA ALA A 18 -12.08 6.10 -2.20
C ALA A 18 -11.30 5.61 -0.96
N SER A 19 -10.60 4.47 -1.04
CA SER A 19 -9.87 3.90 0.09
C SER A 19 -8.66 4.77 0.47
N PRO A 20 -8.56 5.23 1.74
CA PRO A 20 -7.37 5.92 2.25
C PRO A 20 -6.20 4.97 2.54
N GLU A 21 -6.46 3.66 2.56
CA GLU A 21 -5.46 2.62 2.81
C GLU A 21 -4.67 2.24 1.55
N ALA A 22 -5.07 2.73 0.38
CA ALA A 22 -4.36 2.45 -0.85
C ALA A 22 -3.05 3.27 -0.93
N ARG A 23 -1.96 2.59 -1.22
CA ARG A 23 -0.65 3.14 -1.52
C ARG A 23 -0.31 2.86 -2.98
N ILE A 24 0.34 3.81 -3.66
CA ILE A 24 0.64 3.72 -5.08
C ILE A 24 2.03 4.31 -5.38
N CYS A 25 2.71 3.78 -6.40
CA CYS A 25 3.93 4.40 -6.96
C CYS A 25 3.67 5.06 -8.32
N THR A 26 4.68 5.68 -8.91
CA THR A 26 4.61 6.35 -10.23
C THR A 26 4.24 5.43 -11.39
N PHE A 27 4.45 4.12 -11.25
CA PHE A 27 4.08 3.09 -12.23
C PHE A 27 2.74 2.41 -11.92
N GLU A 28 1.97 2.98 -10.98
CA GLU A 28 0.65 2.50 -10.58
C GLU A 28 0.63 1.11 -9.90
N HIS A 29 1.77 0.64 -9.39
CA HIS A 29 1.77 -0.53 -8.49
C HIS A 29 1.02 -0.19 -7.21
N THR A 30 -0.03 -0.94 -6.91
CA THR A 30 -0.95 -0.63 -5.81
C THR A 30 -0.82 -1.63 -4.67
N PHE A 31 -0.63 -1.13 -3.45
CA PHE A 31 -0.51 -1.93 -2.23
C PHE A 31 -1.40 -1.34 -1.12
N CYS A 32 -1.80 -2.15 -0.14
CA CYS A 32 -2.42 -1.61 1.08
C CYS A 32 -1.36 -1.01 2.00
N SER A 33 -1.76 -0.08 2.88
CA SER A 33 -0.91 0.55 3.90
C SER A 33 -0.11 -0.48 4.69
N THR A 34 -0.76 -1.55 5.15
CA THR A 34 -0.11 -2.64 5.89
C THR A 34 1.00 -3.32 5.10
N CYS A 35 0.80 -3.57 3.79
CA CYS A 35 1.85 -4.17 2.97
C CYS A 35 2.97 -3.18 2.68
N ALA A 36 2.63 -1.93 2.38
CA ALA A 36 3.62 -0.87 2.17
C ALA A 36 4.51 -0.71 3.41
N GLU A 37 3.94 -0.62 4.60
CA GLU A 37 4.67 -0.39 5.85
C GLU A 37 5.42 -1.65 6.32
N LEU A 38 4.73 -2.79 6.47
CA LEU A 38 5.30 -3.98 7.12
C LEU A 38 6.14 -4.85 6.19
N ARG A 39 5.85 -4.84 4.87
CA ARG A 39 6.52 -5.73 3.91
C ARG A 39 7.57 -5.03 3.08
N PHE A 40 7.35 -3.75 2.78
CA PHE A 40 8.16 -3.05 1.79
C PHE A 40 8.79 -1.74 2.28
N ASP A 41 8.57 -1.36 3.55
CA ASP A 41 9.15 -0.15 4.17
C ASP A 41 8.92 1.10 3.30
N GLU A 42 7.67 1.26 2.85
CA GLU A 42 7.20 2.32 1.95
C GLU A 42 7.93 2.41 0.59
N THR A 43 8.64 1.36 0.20
CA THR A 43 9.33 1.26 -1.09
C THR A 43 8.64 0.26 -2.00
N CYS A 44 8.42 0.61 -3.27
CA CYS A 44 7.80 -0.29 -4.23
C CYS A 44 8.75 -1.44 -4.60
N PRO A 45 8.35 -2.72 -4.43
CA PRO A 45 9.22 -3.86 -4.70
C PRO A 45 9.50 -4.08 -6.19
N ASP A 46 8.66 -3.55 -7.08
CA ASP A 46 8.80 -3.72 -8.54
C ASP A 46 9.65 -2.61 -9.18
N CYS A 47 9.55 -1.37 -8.70
CA CYS A 47 10.21 -0.21 -9.33
C CYS A 47 11.22 0.53 -8.44
N GLY A 48 11.33 0.19 -7.15
CA GLY A 48 12.24 0.84 -6.20
C GLY A 48 11.87 2.28 -5.81
N GLY A 49 10.73 2.79 -6.26
CA GLY A 49 10.25 4.14 -5.93
C GLY A 49 9.39 4.17 -4.66
N GLY A 50 9.11 5.36 -4.13
CA GLY A 50 8.27 5.51 -2.94
C GLY A 50 6.80 5.11 -3.15
N LEU A 51 6.21 4.49 -2.13
CA LEU A 51 4.79 4.20 -2.02
C LEU A 51 4.11 5.33 -1.24
N VAL A 52 3.26 6.10 -1.91
CA VAL A 52 2.53 7.22 -1.30
C VAL A 52 1.04 6.95 -1.26
N ALA A 53 0.28 7.73 -0.49
CA ALA A 53 -1.18 7.64 -0.48
C ALA A 53 -1.75 7.82 -1.90
N ARG A 54 -2.61 6.88 -2.32
CA ARG A 54 -3.24 6.94 -3.64
C ARG A 54 -4.24 8.10 -3.70
N PRO A 55 -4.16 9.00 -4.69
CA PRO A 55 -5.15 10.05 -4.86
C PRO A 55 -6.57 9.47 -5.01
N ILE A 56 -7.52 10.05 -4.29
CA ILE A 56 -8.93 9.65 -4.33
C ILE A 56 -9.60 10.30 -5.54
N ARG A 57 -10.29 9.50 -6.36
CA ARG A 57 -11.18 10.01 -7.39
C ARG A 57 -12.57 10.27 -6.78
N PRO A 58 -13.07 11.52 -6.75
CA PRO A 58 -14.39 11.83 -6.22
C PRO A 58 -15.49 11.06 -6.95
N GLU A 59 -16.56 10.74 -6.23
CA GLU A 59 -17.68 9.94 -6.74
C GLU A 59 -18.30 10.49 -8.02
N ALA A 60 -18.48 11.82 -8.09
CA ALA A 60 -18.99 12.50 -9.28
C ALA A 60 -18.15 12.25 -10.54
N GLN A 61 -16.84 12.00 -10.40
CA GLN A 61 -15.95 11.72 -11.52
C GLN A 61 -15.94 10.23 -11.90
N LEU A 62 -16.37 9.31 -11.03
CA LEU A 62 -16.40 7.88 -11.33
C LEU A 62 -17.39 7.52 -12.43
N HIS A 63 -18.48 8.28 -12.59
CA HIS A 63 -19.46 8.04 -13.65
C HIS A 63 -18.90 8.33 -15.05
N ARG A 64 -18.00 9.32 -15.16
CA ARG A 64 -17.35 9.70 -16.43
C ARG A 64 -16.01 9.00 -16.64
N PHE A 65 -15.31 8.71 -15.55
CA PHE A 65 -13.99 8.12 -15.51
C PHE A 65 -13.97 6.98 -14.48
N PRO A 66 -14.51 5.81 -14.86
CA PRO A 66 -14.60 4.67 -13.94
C PRO A 66 -13.22 4.20 -13.51
N ALA A 67 -13.14 3.66 -12.30
CA ALA A 67 -11.96 2.93 -11.85
C ALA A 67 -11.85 1.58 -12.57
N SER A 68 -10.64 1.04 -12.64
CA SER A 68 -10.40 -0.26 -13.25
C SER A 68 -11.04 -1.38 -12.44
N LEU A 69 -11.65 -2.34 -13.13
CA LEU A 69 -12.11 -3.60 -12.55
C LEU A 69 -11.02 -4.68 -12.58
N ARG A 70 -9.89 -4.41 -13.23
CA ARG A 70 -8.81 -5.37 -13.41
C ARG A 70 -8.02 -5.49 -12.12
N ARG A 71 -8.17 -6.64 -11.45
CA ARG A 71 -7.33 -7.04 -10.33
C ARG A 71 -5.94 -7.45 -10.84
N VAL A 72 -4.92 -7.14 -10.06
CA VAL A 72 -3.54 -7.57 -10.32
C VAL A 72 -3.00 -8.20 -9.05
N ILE A 73 -2.48 -9.41 -9.14
CA ILE A 73 -1.83 -10.10 -8.02
C ILE A 73 -0.48 -10.58 -8.55
N LYS A 74 0.58 -10.30 -7.80
CA LYS A 74 1.93 -10.75 -8.14
C LYS A 74 2.54 -11.50 -6.96
N ALA A 75 3.39 -12.46 -7.28
CA ALA A 75 4.20 -13.14 -6.29
C ALA A 75 5.31 -12.19 -5.79
N HIS A 76 5.00 -11.38 -4.78
CA HIS A 76 6.01 -10.66 -4.04
C HIS A 76 6.65 -11.61 -3.02
N ARG A 77 7.97 -11.48 -2.81
CA ARG A 77 8.68 -12.28 -1.81
C ARG A 77 7.91 -12.17 -0.48
N PRO A 78 7.57 -13.29 0.19
CA PRO A 78 6.91 -13.23 1.48
C PRO A 78 7.79 -12.40 2.41
N ALA A 79 7.23 -11.33 2.96
CA ALA A 79 7.95 -10.54 3.93
C ALA A 79 8.35 -11.46 5.07
N THR A 80 9.64 -11.50 5.41
CA THR A 80 10.03 -11.80 6.78
C THR A 80 9.30 -10.78 7.63
N VAL A 81 8.23 -11.19 8.29
CA VAL A 81 7.49 -10.34 9.22
C VAL A 81 8.53 -9.70 10.12
N ARG A 82 8.77 -8.41 9.95
CA ARG A 82 9.68 -7.67 10.83
C ARG A 82 8.95 -7.63 12.16
N THR A 83 9.34 -8.52 13.08
CA THR A 83 8.85 -8.48 14.45
C THR A 83 9.08 -7.06 14.95
N PRO A 84 8.05 -6.35 15.45
CA PRO A 84 8.25 -5.01 16.01
C PRO A 84 9.37 -5.11 17.04
N GLN A 85 10.44 -4.35 16.83
CA GLN A 85 11.54 -4.27 17.77
C GLN A 85 10.94 -3.73 19.07
N ARG A 86 10.76 -4.57 20.09
CA ARG A 86 10.42 -4.09 21.43
C ARG A 86 11.59 -3.20 21.84
N GLU A 87 11.33 -1.92 21.99
CA GLU A 87 12.28 -0.99 22.60
C GLU A 87 12.67 -1.56 23.97
N PRO A 88 13.97 -1.76 24.27
CA PRO A 88 14.36 -2.20 25.59
C PRO A 88 13.89 -1.15 26.59
N GLU A 89 13.03 -1.56 27.52
CA GLU A 89 12.55 -0.72 28.61
C GLU A 89 13.77 -0.06 29.28
N ARG A 90 13.90 1.27 29.13
CA ARG A 90 14.95 2.03 29.81
C ARG A 90 14.76 1.78 31.32
N PRO A 91 15.73 1.21 32.04
CA PRO A 91 15.58 1.01 33.47
C PRO A 91 15.49 2.38 34.15
N THR A 92 14.29 2.70 34.62
CA THR A 92 14.01 3.88 35.46
C THR A 92 14.63 3.63 36.84
N GLY A 93 15.92 3.91 37.00
CA GLY A 93 16.61 3.55 38.24
C GLY A 93 17.99 4.17 38.47
N TRP A 94 18.28 5.35 37.90
CA TRP A 94 19.47 6.12 38.23
C TRP A 94 19.08 7.53 38.66
N VAL A 95 18.47 7.66 39.83
CA VAL A 95 18.52 8.86 40.70
C VAL A 95 18.50 8.42 42.15
#